data_AF-A0A0W1AU11-F1
#
_entry.id   AF-A0A0W1AU11-F1
#
_cell.length_a   1.000
_cell.length_b   1.000
_cell.length_c   1.000
_cell.angle_alpha   90.00
_cell.angle_beta   90.00
_cell.angle_gamma   90.00
#
_symmetry.space_group_name_H-M   'P 1'
#
loop_
_entity.id
_entity.type
_entity.pdbx_description
1 polymer ?
#
loop_
_entity_poly.entity_id
_entity_poly.type
_entity_poly.pdbx_seq_one_letter_code
_entity_poly.pdbx_strand_id
1 'polypeptide(L)'
;MTRYEQQRRFLKSNFNEFKHIKTDKIKGLPQPPIVKPVDSESSLIIDLPKVSKDVVCKENIFDCIDQRRSTRFYSAENLSLDELSYLLWATQGITGMSKNGLTLRTVPCSGATHTFETYLIIMRVEGIQQGIYRYLPVEHKLSFMFELAEIEQKIDAITLDQPFVPNFAKKASVLFAWSTTPYRSEWKYDISAHKKILIDVGHVCQNLYLSSESIGAGACAIGIYDQKLIDEILELDGEEEFIIYLGAVGKKRK
;
A
#
# COMPACT_ATOMS: atom_id res chain seq x y z
N MET A 1 -15.77 -24.87 -18.98
CA MET A 1 -14.71 -24.92 -17.95
C MET A 1 -13.42 -24.21 -18.35
N THR A 2 -13.14 -24.00 -19.64
CA THR A 2 -11.92 -23.35 -20.18
C THR A 2 -11.80 -21.84 -19.89
N ARG A 3 -12.93 -21.13 -19.69
CA ARG A 3 -12.98 -19.66 -19.49
C ARG A 3 -12.04 -19.13 -18.39
N TYR A 4 -11.72 -19.92 -17.37
CA TYR A 4 -10.92 -19.48 -16.22
C TYR A 4 -9.54 -20.16 -16.13
N GLU A 5 -9.14 -20.90 -17.17
CA GLU A 5 -7.97 -21.77 -17.10
C GLU A 5 -6.67 -20.99 -16.91
N GLN A 6 -6.50 -19.89 -17.67
CA GLN A 6 -5.33 -19.02 -17.56
C GLN A 6 -5.24 -18.35 -16.18
N GLN A 7 -6.36 -17.83 -15.66
CA GLN A 7 -6.41 -17.18 -14.34
C GLN A 7 -6.14 -18.19 -13.22
N ARG A 8 -6.67 -19.41 -13.32
CA ARG A 8 -6.37 -20.48 -12.36
C ARG A 8 -4.92 -20.93 -12.46
N ARG A 9 -4.33 -20.96 -13.66
CA ARG A 9 -2.90 -21.29 -13.85
C ARG A 9 -1.99 -20.27 -13.17
N PHE A 10 -2.35 -19.00 -13.20
CA PHE A 10 -1.63 -17.93 -12.50
C PHE A 10 -1.57 -18.16 -10.97
N LEU A 11 -2.63 -18.72 -10.39
CA LEU A 11 -2.67 -19.06 -8.95
C LEU A 11 -1.87 -20.32 -8.59
N LYS A 12 -1.43 -21.13 -9.56
CA LYS A 12 -0.70 -22.38 -9.29
C LYS A 12 0.77 -22.13 -8.94
N SER A 13 1.40 -23.17 -8.40
CA SER A 13 2.82 -23.17 -8.06
C SER A 13 3.58 -23.81 -9.22
N ASN A 14 3.97 -23.02 -10.23
CA ASN A 14 4.59 -23.53 -11.45
C ASN A 14 6.13 -23.57 -11.36
N PHE A 15 6.70 -23.66 -10.16
CA PHE A 15 8.16 -23.62 -9.93
C PHE A 15 8.93 -24.67 -10.75
N ASN A 16 8.37 -25.87 -10.91
CA ASN A 16 9.01 -26.93 -11.71
C ASN A 16 9.15 -26.56 -13.20
N GLU A 17 8.19 -25.79 -13.73
CA GLU A 17 8.24 -25.32 -15.12
C GLU A 17 9.30 -24.24 -15.30
N PHE A 18 9.53 -23.43 -14.26
CA PHE A 18 10.44 -22.28 -14.29
C PHE A 18 11.81 -22.53 -13.68
N LYS A 19 12.10 -23.74 -13.16
CA LYS A 19 13.34 -24.05 -12.43
C LYS A 19 14.62 -23.88 -13.26
N HIS A 20 14.51 -23.89 -14.59
CA HIS A 20 15.64 -23.73 -15.50
C HIS A 20 15.83 -22.30 -16.00
N ILE A 21 14.91 -21.39 -15.69
CA ILE A 21 15.03 -19.98 -16.06
C ILE A 21 16.18 -19.36 -15.25
N LYS A 22 17.14 -18.76 -15.97
CA LYS A 22 18.17 -17.93 -15.36
C LYS A 22 17.61 -16.53 -15.19
N THR A 23 17.37 -16.13 -13.95
CA THR A 23 16.89 -14.78 -13.64
C THR A 23 17.98 -13.73 -13.87
N ASP A 24 17.60 -12.47 -13.99
CA ASP A 24 18.56 -11.37 -14.21
C ASP A 24 19.55 -11.22 -13.07
N LYS A 25 19.12 -11.51 -11.83
CA LYS A 25 20.02 -11.69 -10.69
C LYS A 25 21.08 -12.76 -10.95
N ILE A 26 20.70 -13.94 -11.45
CA ILE A 26 21.64 -15.04 -11.74
C ILE A 26 22.58 -14.66 -12.90
N LYS A 27 22.09 -13.87 -13.87
CA LYS A 27 22.91 -13.32 -14.96
C LYS A 27 23.88 -12.23 -14.50
N GLY A 28 23.79 -11.74 -13.26
CA GLY A 28 24.65 -10.69 -12.73
C GLY A 28 24.26 -9.28 -13.15
N LEU A 29 23.03 -9.07 -13.62
CA LEU A 29 22.53 -7.72 -13.92
C LEU A 29 22.34 -6.92 -12.61
N PRO A 30 22.53 -5.58 -12.65
CA PRO A 30 22.44 -4.74 -11.47
C PRO A 30 21.07 -4.84 -10.80
N GLN A 31 21.06 -4.83 -9.46
CA GLN A 31 19.82 -4.82 -8.70
C GLN A 31 19.10 -3.48 -8.89
N PRO A 32 17.79 -3.47 -9.18
CA PRO A 32 17.03 -2.22 -9.24
C PRO A 32 16.95 -1.55 -7.86
N PRO A 33 16.77 -0.22 -7.80
CA PRO A 33 16.56 0.50 -6.55
C PRO A 33 15.41 -0.11 -5.73
N ILE A 34 15.60 -0.22 -4.41
CA ILE A 34 14.60 -0.81 -3.48
C ILE A 34 13.50 0.18 -3.05
N VAL A 35 13.65 1.45 -3.46
CA VAL A 35 12.70 2.55 -3.25
C VAL A 35 12.75 3.45 -4.48
N LYS A 36 11.62 4.08 -4.80
CA LYS A 36 11.56 5.08 -5.86
C LYS A 36 12.24 6.36 -5.37
N PRO A 37 13.19 6.94 -6.13
CA PRO A 37 13.84 8.17 -5.72
C PRO A 37 12.82 9.31 -5.59
N VAL A 38 13.07 10.22 -4.66
CA VAL A 38 12.37 11.50 -4.56
C VAL A 38 13.35 12.59 -4.99
N ASP A 39 12.88 13.52 -5.81
CA ASP A 39 13.63 14.75 -6.02
C ASP A 39 13.34 15.67 -4.83
N SER A 40 14.24 15.64 -3.84
CA SER A 40 14.11 16.43 -2.62
C SER A 40 14.25 17.94 -2.83
N GLU A 41 14.80 18.39 -3.97
CA GLU A 41 14.97 19.81 -4.25
C GLU A 41 13.66 20.46 -4.76
N SER A 42 12.81 19.66 -5.42
CA SER A 42 11.52 20.12 -5.97
C SER A 42 10.30 19.66 -5.17
N SER A 43 10.46 18.69 -4.26
CA SER A 43 9.34 18.13 -3.49
C SER A 43 9.19 18.78 -2.11
N LEU A 44 7.95 19.12 -1.72
CA LEU A 44 7.65 19.49 -0.35
C LEU A 44 7.66 18.23 0.54
N ILE A 45 8.69 18.12 1.38
CA ILE A 45 8.87 16.99 2.31
C ILE A 45 8.31 17.35 3.69
N ILE A 46 7.48 16.46 4.23
CA ILE A 46 6.87 16.57 5.55
C ILE A 46 7.42 15.49 6.46
N ASP A 47 7.99 15.90 7.60
CA ASP A 47 8.42 14.99 8.65
C ASP A 47 7.20 14.33 9.32
N LEU A 48 7.20 13.00 9.39
CA LEU A 48 6.22 12.28 10.19
C LEU A 48 6.67 12.25 11.66
N PRO A 49 5.74 12.35 12.62
CA PRO A 49 6.03 12.08 14.02
C PRO A 49 6.67 10.72 14.19
N LYS A 50 7.59 10.60 15.14
CA LYS A 50 8.18 9.32 15.49
C LYS A 50 7.07 8.37 15.90
N VAL A 51 7.06 7.17 15.29
CA VAL A 51 6.12 6.11 15.64
C VAL A 51 6.14 5.84 17.15
N SER A 52 4.99 6.05 17.79
CA SER A 52 4.78 5.75 19.20
C SER A 52 3.67 4.73 19.38
N LYS A 53 3.78 3.94 20.45
CA LYS A 53 2.70 3.05 20.90
C LYS A 53 1.54 3.81 21.55
N ASP A 54 1.71 5.10 21.84
CA ASP A 54 0.72 5.89 22.58
C ASP A 54 -0.60 6.10 21.81
N VAL A 55 -0.58 5.94 20.48
CA VAL A 55 -1.79 5.96 19.64
C VAL A 55 -2.59 4.66 19.72
N VAL A 56 -2.01 3.57 20.23
CA VAL A 56 -2.65 2.26 20.31
C VAL A 56 -3.61 2.24 21.50
N CYS A 57 -4.90 2.12 21.22
CA CYS A 57 -5.92 1.97 22.25
C CYS A 57 -6.33 0.50 22.48
N LYS A 58 -5.89 -0.41 21.60
CA LYS A 58 -6.09 -1.86 21.71
C LYS A 58 -4.77 -2.60 21.51
N GLU A 59 -4.14 -2.96 22.62
CA GLU A 59 -2.79 -3.54 22.64
C GLU A 59 -2.77 -5.05 22.34
N ASN A 60 -3.88 -5.75 22.59
CA ASN A 60 -3.94 -7.20 22.44
C ASN A 60 -4.20 -7.58 20.98
N ILE A 61 -3.23 -8.26 20.37
CA ILE A 61 -3.32 -8.74 18.99
C ILE A 61 -4.48 -9.71 18.76
N PHE A 62 -4.86 -10.51 19.77
CA PHE A 62 -6.03 -11.39 19.70
C PHE A 62 -7.30 -10.57 19.44
N ASP A 63 -7.48 -9.48 20.19
CA ASP A 63 -8.66 -8.60 20.08
C ASP A 63 -8.67 -7.85 18.75
N CYS A 64 -7.49 -7.46 18.24
CA CYS A 64 -7.37 -6.87 16.90
C CYS A 64 -7.81 -7.86 15.82
N ILE A 65 -7.39 -9.12 15.90
CA ILE A 65 -7.75 -10.15 14.91
C ILE A 65 -9.24 -10.50 14.99
N ASP A 66 -9.75 -10.72 16.19
CA ASP A 66 -11.15 -11.13 16.42
C ASP A 66 -12.14 -10.07 15.95
N GLN A 67 -11.88 -8.80 16.27
CA GLN A 67 -12.80 -7.70 16.01
C GLN A 67 -12.60 -7.02 14.65
N ARG A 68 -11.49 -7.28 13.95
CA ARG A 68 -11.24 -6.69 12.63
C ARG A 68 -12.39 -7.02 11.67
N ARG A 69 -12.94 -5.98 11.04
CA ARG A 69 -13.95 -6.06 9.98
C ARG A 69 -13.64 -5.02 8.90
N SER A 70 -14.23 -5.18 7.72
CA SER A 70 -14.18 -4.13 6.69
C SER A 70 -15.14 -3.00 7.08
N THR A 71 -14.59 -1.87 7.51
CA THR A 71 -15.35 -0.68 7.86
C THR A 71 -15.60 0.16 6.62
N ARG A 72 -16.86 0.43 6.32
CA ARG A 72 -17.30 1.28 5.18
C ARG A 72 -18.14 2.47 5.64
N PHE A 73 -18.33 2.62 6.94
CA PHE A 73 -19.03 3.75 7.54
C PHE A 73 -18.08 4.40 8.54
N TYR A 74 -17.54 5.55 8.14
CA TYR A 74 -16.58 6.30 8.94
C TYR A 74 -17.27 7.44 9.69
N SER A 75 -16.68 7.88 10.81
CA SER A 75 -17.07 9.12 11.48
C SER A 75 -16.53 10.34 10.71
N ALA A 76 -16.90 11.53 11.17
CA ALA A 76 -16.37 12.78 10.63
C ALA A 76 -15.05 13.22 11.31
N GLU A 77 -14.57 12.45 12.29
CA GLU A 77 -13.33 12.75 13.00
C GLU A 77 -12.12 12.59 12.08
N ASN A 78 -11.13 13.45 12.29
CA ASN A 78 -9.86 13.36 11.58
C ASN A 78 -9.03 12.20 12.13
N LEU A 79 -8.15 11.65 11.31
CA LEU A 79 -7.00 10.90 11.84
C LEU A 79 -5.96 11.90 12.33
N SER A 80 -5.32 11.63 13.46
CA SER A 80 -4.16 12.43 13.86
C SER A 80 -2.96 12.11 12.96
N LEU A 81 -1.97 13.00 12.94
CA LEU A 81 -0.74 12.76 12.20
C LEU A 81 0.08 11.60 12.80
N ASP A 82 0.06 11.43 14.12
CA ASP A 82 0.68 10.29 14.82
C ASP A 82 0.03 8.96 14.41
N GLU A 83 -1.29 8.93 14.24
CA GLU A 83 -2.01 7.76 13.76
C GLU A 83 -1.63 7.41 12.32
N LEU A 84 -1.57 8.41 11.42
CA LEU A 84 -1.12 8.18 10.05
C LEU A 84 0.33 7.67 10.01
N SER A 85 1.22 8.27 10.80
CA SER A 85 2.61 7.82 10.97
C SER A 85 2.68 6.35 11.38
N TYR A 86 1.91 5.95 12.40
CA TYR A 86 1.81 4.57 12.86
C TYR A 86 1.32 3.61 11.78
N LEU A 87 0.28 3.99 11.01
CA LEU A 87 -0.25 3.16 9.92
C LEU A 87 0.75 2.98 8.77
N LEU A 88 1.48 4.02 8.39
CA LEU A 88 2.53 3.97 7.36
C LEU A 88 3.70 3.09 7.79
N TRP A 89 4.11 3.20 9.05
CA TRP A 89 5.12 2.30 9.62
C TRP A 89 4.63 0.85 9.65
N ALA A 90 3.40 0.60 10.08
CA ALA A 90 2.86 -0.76 10.17
C ALA A 90 2.79 -1.46 8.80
N THR A 91 2.61 -0.69 7.72
CA THR A 91 2.43 -1.22 6.36
C THR A 91 3.72 -1.27 5.54
N GLN A 92 4.68 -0.35 5.74
CA GLN A 92 5.91 -0.27 4.93
C GLN A 92 7.16 0.17 5.71
N GLY A 93 7.09 0.33 7.04
CA GLY A 93 8.20 0.78 7.86
C GLY A 93 9.41 -0.16 7.83
N ILE A 94 10.61 0.42 7.78
CA ILE A 94 11.88 -0.31 7.85
C ILE A 94 12.20 -0.64 9.31
N THR A 95 12.48 -1.91 9.59
CA THR A 95 12.79 -2.42 10.94
C THR A 95 14.27 -2.78 11.12
N GLY A 96 15.05 -2.77 10.06
CA GLY A 96 16.50 -2.97 10.12
C GLY A 96 17.08 -3.45 8.79
N MET A 97 18.29 -4.02 8.88
CA MET A 97 18.99 -4.65 7.77
C MET A 97 19.43 -6.06 8.15
N SER A 98 19.31 -6.99 7.20
CA SER A 98 19.85 -8.34 7.33
C SER A 98 21.38 -8.35 7.16
N LYS A 99 22.02 -9.46 7.57
CA LYS A 99 23.47 -9.68 7.38
C LYS A 99 23.92 -9.58 5.92
N ASN A 100 23.02 -9.80 4.97
CA ASN A 100 23.30 -9.76 3.54
C ASN A 100 22.96 -8.39 2.91
N GLY A 101 22.78 -7.34 3.72
CA GLY A 101 22.48 -5.99 3.25
C GLY A 101 21.03 -5.76 2.79
N LEU A 102 20.13 -6.74 2.96
CA LEU A 102 18.72 -6.58 2.60
C LEU A 102 17.95 -5.84 3.69
N THR A 103 17.17 -4.84 3.31
CA THR A 103 16.25 -4.12 4.20
C THR A 103 15.17 -5.06 4.74
N LEU A 104 14.90 -4.97 6.04
CA LEU A 104 13.79 -5.63 6.72
C LEU A 104 12.66 -4.62 6.92
N ARG A 105 11.41 -5.04 6.69
CA ARG A 105 10.21 -4.20 6.88
C ARG A 105 9.26 -4.86 7.89
N THR A 106 8.28 -4.10 8.35
CA THR A 106 7.16 -4.58 9.19
C THR A 106 6.30 -5.64 8.50
N VAL A 107 6.35 -5.69 7.16
CA VAL A 107 5.64 -6.65 6.33
C VAL A 107 6.64 -7.62 5.69
N PRO A 108 6.37 -8.95 5.70
CA PRO A 108 7.19 -9.90 4.97
C PRO A 108 7.08 -9.67 3.46
N CYS A 109 8.21 -9.77 2.76
CA CYS A 109 8.27 -9.68 1.30
C CYS A 109 9.14 -10.81 0.75
N SER A 110 8.66 -11.44 -0.30
CA SER A 110 9.33 -12.54 -0.98
C SER A 110 10.74 -12.14 -1.42
N GLY A 111 11.75 -12.63 -0.69
CA GLY A 111 13.15 -12.30 -0.94
C GLY A 111 13.54 -10.84 -0.77
N ALA A 112 12.77 -10.05 -0.01
CA ALA A 112 13.06 -8.65 0.27
C ALA A 112 13.26 -7.81 -1.01
N THR A 113 12.42 -8.02 -2.02
CA THR A 113 12.46 -7.27 -3.29
C THR A 113 11.76 -5.92 -3.20
N HIS A 114 10.87 -5.73 -2.22
CA HIS A 114 10.23 -4.45 -1.87
C HIS A 114 9.67 -3.69 -3.08
N THR A 115 8.70 -4.32 -3.77
CA THR A 115 8.18 -3.80 -5.04
C THR A 115 7.21 -2.64 -4.89
N PHE A 116 6.70 -2.38 -3.68
CA PHE A 116 5.62 -1.44 -3.47
C PHE A 116 6.11 -0.04 -3.10
N GLU A 117 5.49 0.97 -3.70
CA GLU A 117 5.41 2.32 -3.15
C GLU A 117 4.04 2.51 -2.48
N THR A 118 3.95 3.44 -1.53
CA THR A 118 2.68 3.79 -0.88
C THR A 118 2.34 5.23 -1.18
N TYR A 119 1.29 5.39 -1.98
CA TYR A 119 0.66 6.66 -2.25
C TYR A 119 -0.54 6.85 -1.32
N LEU A 120 -0.82 8.09 -0.97
CA LEU A 120 -1.94 8.47 -0.12
C LEU A 120 -2.77 9.53 -0.82
N ILE A 121 -4.07 9.32 -0.86
CA ILE A 121 -5.05 10.37 -1.14
C ILE A 121 -5.59 10.83 0.22
N ILE A 122 -5.02 11.90 0.76
CA ILE A 122 -5.35 12.42 2.09
C ILE A 122 -6.53 13.37 1.97
N MET A 123 -7.61 13.09 2.69
CA MET A 123 -8.80 13.94 2.76
C MET A 123 -8.88 14.67 4.11
N ARG A 124 -8.66 13.95 5.21
CA ARG A 124 -8.88 14.44 6.59
C ARG A 124 -7.88 13.87 7.58
N VAL A 125 -6.70 14.47 7.61
CA VAL A 125 -5.64 14.19 8.59
C VAL A 125 -5.24 15.51 9.25
N GLU A 126 -5.13 15.53 10.57
CA GLU A 126 -4.77 16.74 11.31
C GLU A 126 -3.37 17.23 10.95
N GLY A 127 -3.22 18.55 10.76
CA GLY A 127 -1.93 19.19 10.50
C GLY A 127 -1.36 18.98 9.09
N ILE A 128 -2.07 18.29 8.20
CA ILE A 128 -1.66 18.10 6.80
C ILE A 128 -2.79 18.51 5.87
N GLN A 129 -2.45 19.22 4.79
CA GLN A 129 -3.42 19.63 3.78
C GLN A 129 -3.96 18.44 2.97
N GLN A 130 -5.12 18.64 2.36
CA GLN A 130 -5.70 17.65 1.45
C GLN A 130 -4.86 17.52 0.16
N GLY A 131 -4.64 16.30 -0.32
CA GLY A 131 -3.94 16.08 -1.59
C GLY A 131 -3.33 14.70 -1.76
N ILE A 132 -2.45 14.59 -2.75
CA ILE A 132 -1.70 13.38 -3.06
C ILE A 132 -0.33 13.43 -2.41
N TYR A 133 0.03 12.33 -1.75
CA TYR A 133 1.31 12.16 -1.09
C TYR A 133 1.93 10.81 -1.47
N ARG A 134 3.26 10.73 -1.39
CA ARG A 134 4.00 9.48 -1.41
C ARG A 134 4.75 9.29 -0.10
N TYR A 135 4.65 8.11 0.49
CA TYR A 135 5.42 7.74 1.67
C TYR A 135 6.86 7.38 1.30
N LEU A 136 7.81 7.96 2.03
CA LEU A 136 9.24 7.70 1.90
C LEU A 136 9.67 6.82 3.09
N PRO A 137 9.80 5.48 2.90
CA PRO A 137 9.97 4.56 4.01
C PRO A 137 11.37 4.58 4.64
N VAL A 138 12.39 5.09 3.93
CA VAL A 138 13.77 5.19 4.44
C VAL A 138 13.89 6.29 5.47
N GLU A 139 13.34 7.46 5.17
CA GLU A 139 13.38 8.64 6.02
C GLU A 139 12.20 8.72 6.98
N HIS A 140 11.16 7.88 6.77
CA HIS A 140 9.87 7.96 7.44
C HIS A 140 9.25 9.36 7.29
N LYS A 141 9.02 9.77 6.03
CA LYS A 141 8.48 11.08 5.65
C LYS A 141 7.38 10.95 4.62
N LEU A 142 6.65 12.05 4.41
CA LEU A 142 5.75 12.20 3.27
C LEU A 142 6.34 13.18 2.26
N SER A 143 6.27 12.83 0.99
CA SER A 143 6.48 13.75 -0.12
C SER A 143 5.10 14.22 -0.59
N PHE A 144 4.79 15.51 -0.44
CA PHE A 144 3.61 16.09 -1.07
C PHE A 144 3.84 16.18 -2.57
N MET A 145 2.89 15.66 -3.35
CA MET A 145 2.95 15.69 -4.80
C MET A 145 2.18 16.90 -5.33
N PHE A 146 0.88 16.97 -5.04
CA PHE A 146 0.01 18.05 -5.47
C PHE A 146 -1.33 18.05 -4.73
N GLU A 147 -2.00 19.19 -4.75
CA GLU A 147 -3.40 19.30 -4.32
C GLU A 147 -4.29 18.54 -5.31
N LEU A 148 -5.28 17.84 -4.78
CA LEU A 148 -6.27 17.15 -5.60
C LEU A 148 -7.61 17.90 -5.53
N ALA A 149 -7.85 18.75 -6.52
CA ALA A 149 -9.15 19.38 -6.72
C ALA A 149 -10.25 18.31 -6.90
N GLU A 150 -11.42 18.55 -6.33
CA GLU A 150 -12.60 17.65 -6.40
C GLU A 150 -12.29 16.22 -5.92
N ILE A 151 -11.53 16.12 -4.81
CA ILE A 151 -11.01 14.85 -4.29
C ILE A 151 -12.11 13.79 -4.09
N GLU A 152 -13.27 14.17 -3.59
CA GLU A 152 -14.36 13.25 -3.31
C GLU A 152 -14.93 12.66 -4.60
N GLN A 153 -15.11 13.50 -5.63
CA GLN A 153 -15.59 13.10 -6.95
C GLN A 153 -14.60 12.19 -7.65
N LYS A 154 -13.30 12.50 -7.55
CA LYS A 154 -12.24 11.66 -8.13
C LYS A 154 -12.13 10.30 -7.45
N ILE A 155 -12.25 10.25 -6.12
CA ILE A 155 -12.25 8.97 -5.39
C ILE A 155 -13.47 8.12 -5.77
N ASP A 156 -14.65 8.70 -5.90
CA ASP A 156 -15.83 7.97 -6.38
C ASP A 156 -15.62 7.42 -7.78
N ALA A 157 -15.09 8.23 -8.70
CA ALA A 157 -14.80 7.80 -10.07
C ALA A 157 -13.77 6.65 -10.11
N ILE A 158 -12.69 6.73 -9.32
CA ILE A 158 -11.69 5.67 -9.20
C ILE A 158 -12.30 4.40 -8.63
N THR A 159 -13.11 4.52 -7.57
CA THR A 159 -13.60 3.34 -6.85
C THR A 159 -14.84 2.72 -7.48
N LEU A 160 -15.34 3.25 -8.61
CA LEU A 160 -16.48 2.72 -9.35
C LEU A 160 -17.76 2.56 -8.48
N ASP A 161 -18.82 2.01 -9.06
CA ASP A 161 -20.02 1.63 -8.31
C ASP A 161 -19.73 0.40 -7.44
N GLN A 162 -19.20 0.65 -6.25
CA GLN A 162 -18.92 -0.40 -5.26
C GLN A 162 -20.20 -1.20 -4.97
N PRO A 163 -20.20 -2.53 -5.17
CA PRO A 163 -21.43 -3.32 -5.26
C PRO A 163 -22.22 -3.45 -3.95
N PHE A 164 -21.59 -3.17 -2.80
CA PHE A 164 -22.21 -3.36 -1.48
C PHE A 164 -22.49 -2.04 -0.76
N VAL A 165 -21.54 -1.11 -0.77
CA VAL A 165 -21.67 0.21 -0.14
C VAL A 165 -21.09 1.25 -1.10
N PRO A 166 -21.89 1.82 -2.01
CA PRO A 166 -21.42 2.85 -2.93
C PRO A 166 -20.82 4.05 -2.20
N ASN A 167 -19.81 4.68 -2.81
CA ASN A 167 -19.22 5.95 -2.36
C ASN A 167 -18.63 5.96 -0.94
N PHE A 168 -18.31 4.78 -0.39
CA PHE A 168 -17.76 4.71 0.96
C PHE A 168 -16.33 5.26 1.05
N ALA A 169 -15.54 5.07 -0.01
CA ALA A 169 -14.13 5.43 -0.04
C ALA A 169 -13.91 6.94 0.08
N LYS A 170 -14.75 7.78 -0.57
CA LYS A 170 -14.66 9.24 -0.45
C LYS A 170 -15.00 9.76 0.96
N LYS A 171 -15.59 8.92 1.81
CA LYS A 171 -15.91 9.24 3.21
C LYS A 171 -14.86 8.74 4.19
N ALA A 172 -13.78 8.13 3.72
CA ALA A 172 -12.62 7.80 4.53
C ALA A 172 -11.86 9.08 4.96
N SER A 173 -10.86 8.92 5.81
CA SER A 173 -9.92 10.00 6.16
C SER A 173 -8.74 10.01 5.19
N VAL A 174 -8.34 8.83 4.72
CA VAL A 174 -7.25 8.62 3.75
C VAL A 174 -7.52 7.37 2.92
N LEU A 175 -7.16 7.42 1.64
CA LEU A 175 -7.05 6.23 0.79
C LEU A 175 -5.56 5.88 0.61
N PHE A 176 -5.18 4.69 1.06
CA PHE A 176 -3.91 4.07 0.74
C PHE A 176 -4.01 3.49 -0.67
N ALA A 177 -3.02 3.80 -1.51
CA ALA A 177 -2.87 3.24 -2.84
C ALA A 177 -1.47 2.64 -2.95
N TRP A 178 -1.40 1.32 -3.12
CA TRP A 178 -0.13 0.63 -3.29
C TRP A 178 0.13 0.42 -4.78
N SER A 179 1.17 1.08 -5.28
CA SER A 179 1.72 0.77 -6.59
C SER A 179 2.67 -0.40 -6.50
N THR A 180 3.02 -1.01 -7.63
CA THR A 180 4.13 -1.94 -7.73
C THR A 180 5.02 -1.57 -8.90
N THR A 181 6.33 -1.69 -8.72
CA THR A 181 7.31 -1.80 -9.81
C THR A 181 7.68 -3.29 -9.95
N PRO A 182 7.03 -4.05 -10.86
CA PRO A 182 7.18 -5.51 -10.94
C PRO A 182 8.63 -5.97 -11.12
N TYR A 183 9.42 -5.21 -11.89
CA TYR A 183 10.81 -5.54 -12.19
C TYR A 183 11.69 -5.75 -10.96
N ARG A 184 11.39 -5.08 -9.83
CA ARG A 184 12.11 -5.32 -8.56
C ARG A 184 12.02 -6.77 -8.08
N SER A 185 10.89 -7.44 -8.33
CA SER A 185 10.70 -8.87 -8.04
C SER A 185 11.12 -9.76 -9.20
N GLU A 186 10.83 -9.36 -10.45
CA GLU A 186 11.19 -10.13 -11.65
C GLU A 186 12.70 -10.26 -11.82
N TRP A 187 13.48 -9.22 -11.47
CA TRP A 187 14.93 -9.31 -11.44
C TRP A 187 15.42 -10.54 -10.65
N LYS A 188 14.72 -10.88 -9.55
CA LYS A 188 15.06 -12.01 -8.68
C LYS A 188 14.36 -13.31 -9.05
N TYR A 189 13.13 -13.25 -9.56
CA TYR A 189 12.23 -14.41 -9.69
C TYR A 189 11.63 -14.62 -11.08
N ASP A 190 11.94 -13.75 -12.03
CA ASP A 190 11.47 -13.77 -13.41
C ASP A 190 9.93 -13.89 -13.46
N ILE A 191 9.38 -14.63 -14.41
CA ILE A 191 7.93 -14.89 -14.58
C ILE A 191 7.23 -15.33 -13.28
N SER A 192 7.95 -15.97 -12.35
CA SER A 192 7.36 -16.43 -11.07
C SER A 192 7.14 -15.31 -10.03
N ALA A 193 7.58 -14.09 -10.30
CA ALA A 193 7.47 -12.93 -9.41
C ALA A 193 6.01 -12.52 -9.12
N HIS A 194 5.18 -12.43 -10.16
CA HIS A 194 3.83 -11.83 -10.10
C HIS A 194 2.91 -12.40 -9.02
N LYS A 195 2.86 -13.73 -8.88
CA LYS A 195 2.06 -14.37 -7.82
C LYS A 195 2.55 -13.95 -6.43
N LYS A 196 3.87 -13.79 -6.26
CA LYS A 196 4.48 -13.36 -4.99
C LYS A 196 4.14 -11.91 -4.69
N ILE A 197 4.16 -11.03 -5.70
CA ILE A 197 3.73 -9.63 -5.55
C ILE A 197 2.31 -9.56 -4.99
N LEU A 198 1.36 -10.34 -5.54
CA LEU A 198 -0.01 -10.34 -5.03
C LEU A 198 -0.16 -10.92 -3.61
N ILE A 199 0.65 -11.91 -3.25
CA ILE A 199 0.67 -12.44 -1.87
C ILE A 199 1.22 -11.38 -0.92
N ASP A 200 2.34 -10.76 -1.29
CA ASP A 200 3.04 -9.76 -0.50
C ASP A 200 2.15 -8.53 -0.24
N VAL A 201 1.40 -8.03 -1.24
CA VAL A 201 0.47 -6.89 -1.03
C VAL A 201 -0.70 -7.25 -0.09
N GLY A 202 -1.08 -8.53 -0.06
CA GLY A 202 -2.04 -9.05 0.92
C GLY A 202 -1.54 -8.93 2.35
N HIS A 203 -0.24 -9.17 2.59
CA HIS A 203 0.39 -8.96 3.89
C HIS A 203 0.41 -7.47 4.28
N VAL A 204 0.70 -6.58 3.32
CA VAL A 204 0.66 -5.13 3.54
C VAL A 204 -0.74 -4.69 4.01
N CYS A 205 -1.77 -5.08 3.27
CA CYS A 205 -3.13 -4.68 3.57
C CYS A 205 -3.66 -5.30 4.87
N GLN A 206 -3.29 -6.55 5.17
CA GLN A 206 -3.67 -7.15 6.46
C GLN A 206 -3.03 -6.43 7.64
N ASN A 207 -1.79 -5.96 7.51
CA ASN A 207 -1.18 -5.09 8.53
C ASN A 207 -1.98 -3.79 8.67
N LEU A 208 -2.42 -3.16 7.57
CA LEU A 208 -3.28 -1.96 7.64
C LEU A 208 -4.57 -2.22 8.40
N TYR A 209 -5.20 -3.38 8.17
CA TYR A 209 -6.41 -3.78 8.89
C TYR A 209 -6.19 -3.89 10.39
N LEU A 210 -5.13 -4.58 10.81
CA LEU A 210 -4.84 -4.82 12.23
C LEU A 210 -4.35 -3.55 12.94
N SER A 211 -3.52 -2.74 12.27
CA SER A 211 -3.06 -1.47 12.84
C SER A 211 -4.17 -0.41 12.88
N SER A 212 -5.09 -0.40 11.91
CA SER A 212 -6.28 0.46 12.00
C SER A 212 -7.16 0.05 13.18
N GLU A 213 -7.38 -1.26 13.36
CA GLU A 213 -8.16 -1.79 14.48
C GLU A 213 -7.53 -1.45 15.85
N SER A 214 -6.19 -1.43 15.94
CA SER A 214 -5.46 -1.16 17.19
C SER A 214 -5.56 0.30 17.66
N ILE A 215 -5.84 1.23 16.76
CA ILE A 215 -6.00 2.68 17.04
C ILE A 215 -7.47 3.14 17.04
N GLY A 216 -8.42 2.20 17.05
CA GLY A 216 -9.86 2.50 17.00
C GLY A 216 -10.35 3.04 15.65
N ALA A 217 -9.53 2.94 14.60
CA ALA A 217 -9.91 3.23 13.23
C ALA A 217 -10.46 1.98 12.54
N GLY A 218 -10.99 2.15 11.34
CA GLY A 218 -11.45 1.07 10.49
C GLY A 218 -10.82 1.18 9.10
N ALA A 219 -10.51 0.03 8.52
CA ALA A 219 -10.01 -0.08 7.16
C ALA A 219 -10.99 -0.88 6.29
N CYS A 220 -10.94 -0.63 4.98
CA CYS A 220 -11.54 -1.51 3.99
C CYS A 220 -10.66 -1.56 2.74
N ALA A 221 -10.17 -2.75 2.42
CA ALA A 221 -9.55 -3.04 1.15
C ALA A 221 -10.52 -2.81 -0.03
N ILE A 222 -9.97 -2.36 -1.15
CA ILE A 222 -10.66 -2.13 -2.40
C ILE A 222 -9.85 -2.79 -3.51
N GLY A 223 -10.40 -3.86 -4.09
CA GLY A 223 -9.84 -4.54 -5.26
C GLY A 223 -10.61 -4.28 -6.55
N ILE A 224 -11.68 -3.48 -6.49
CA ILE A 224 -12.47 -3.04 -7.65
C ILE A 224 -12.24 -1.54 -7.77
N TYR A 225 -11.49 -1.13 -8.78
CA TYR A 225 -11.20 0.26 -9.09
C TYR A 225 -10.92 0.42 -10.59
N ASP A 226 -11.06 1.63 -11.11
CA ASP A 226 -10.64 1.98 -12.47
C ASP A 226 -9.11 2.13 -12.50
N GLN A 227 -8.44 1.13 -13.08
CA GLN A 227 -6.98 1.06 -13.16
C GLN A 227 -6.39 2.27 -13.86
N LYS A 228 -6.91 2.62 -15.02
CA LYS A 228 -6.36 3.71 -15.85
C LYS A 228 -6.51 5.05 -15.13
N LEU A 229 -7.67 5.30 -14.54
CA LEU A 229 -7.94 6.57 -13.87
C LEU A 229 -7.07 6.76 -12.62
N ILE A 230 -6.86 5.72 -11.79
CA ILE A 230 -6.01 5.88 -10.61
C ILE A 230 -4.53 6.07 -10.97
N ASP A 231 -4.05 5.35 -11.99
CA ASP A 231 -2.67 5.51 -12.46
C ASP A 231 -2.44 6.92 -13.02
N GLU A 232 -3.38 7.45 -13.81
CA GLU A 232 -3.34 8.84 -14.30
C GLU A 232 -3.37 9.87 -13.15
N ILE A 233 -4.25 9.68 -12.16
CA ILE A 233 -4.37 10.58 -10.99
C ILE A 233 -3.09 10.58 -10.14
N LEU A 234 -2.34 9.48 -10.10
CA LEU A 234 -1.10 9.36 -9.33
C LEU A 234 0.16 9.59 -10.17
N GLU A 235 0.00 10.04 -11.42
CA GLU A 235 1.09 10.28 -12.39
C GLU A 235 1.99 9.05 -12.58
N LEU A 236 1.37 7.87 -12.65
CA LEU A 236 2.02 6.60 -12.97
C LEU A 236 1.90 6.31 -14.47
N ASP A 237 2.88 5.60 -15.02
CA ASP A 237 2.89 5.27 -16.45
C ASP A 237 1.93 4.11 -16.81
N GLY A 238 1.53 3.29 -15.84
CA GLY A 238 0.57 2.20 -16.03
C GLY A 238 1.18 0.90 -16.57
N GLU A 239 2.48 0.89 -16.90
CA GLU A 239 3.19 -0.23 -17.52
C GLU A 239 4.30 -0.78 -16.61
N GLU A 240 5.27 0.06 -16.25
CA GLU A 240 6.41 -0.23 -15.37
C GLU A 240 6.08 0.02 -13.89
N GLU A 241 5.19 0.98 -13.63
CA GLU A 241 4.60 1.20 -12.32
C GLU A 241 3.09 1.47 -12.44
N PHE A 242 2.31 0.72 -11.64
CA PHE A 242 0.84 0.82 -11.62
C PHE A 242 0.27 0.42 -10.26
N ILE A 243 -0.94 0.88 -9.95
CA ILE A 243 -1.67 0.51 -8.74
C ILE A 243 -2.11 -0.95 -8.79
N ILE A 244 -1.86 -1.69 -7.70
CA ILE A 244 -2.27 -3.10 -7.58
C ILE A 244 -3.31 -3.32 -6.47
N TYR A 245 -3.42 -2.39 -5.51
CA TYR A 245 -4.38 -2.52 -4.42
C TYR A 245 -4.65 -1.19 -3.72
N LEU A 246 -5.88 -1.01 -3.24
CA LEU A 246 -6.31 0.19 -2.51
C LEU A 246 -6.83 -0.19 -1.11
N GLY A 247 -6.75 0.74 -0.16
CA GLY A 247 -7.25 0.59 1.21
C GLY A 247 -7.77 1.90 1.79
N ALA A 248 -9.08 1.97 2.04
CA ALA A 248 -9.71 3.15 2.63
C ALA A 248 -9.69 3.07 4.17
N VAL A 249 -9.23 4.12 4.84
CA VAL A 249 -9.09 4.18 6.31
C VAL A 249 -9.76 5.42 6.86
N GLY A 250 -10.50 5.26 7.96
CA GLY A 250 -11.05 6.38 8.72
C GLY A 250 -11.48 5.96 10.12
N LYS A 251 -11.81 6.93 10.97
CA LYS A 251 -12.31 6.68 12.32
C LYS A 251 -13.64 5.90 12.27
N LYS A 252 -13.80 4.90 13.14
CA LYS A 252 -15.05 4.16 13.25
C LYS A 252 -16.15 5.06 13.82
N ARG A 253 -17.38 4.87 13.36
CA ARG A 253 -18.55 5.41 14.08
C ARG A 253 -18.67 4.68 15.42
N LYS A 254 -18.90 5.43 16.50
CA LYS A 254 -19.28 4.88 17.80
C LYS A 254 -20.67 4.25 17.73
#